data_AF-A0A974Y6I6-F1
#
_entry.id   AF-A0A974Y6I6-F1
#
_cell.length_a   1.000
_cell.length_b   1.000
_cell.length_c   1.000
_cell.angle_alpha   90.00
_cell.angle_beta   90.00
_cell.angle_gamma   90.00
#
_symmetry.space_group_name_H-M   'P 1'
#
loop_
_entity.id
_entity.type
_entity.pdbx_description
1 polymer ?
#
loop_
_entity_poly.entity_id
_entity_poly.type
_entity_poly.pdbx_seq_one_letter_code
_entity_poly.pdbx_strand_id
1 'polypeptide(L)'
;MQPTFSSSRILLPVRPWFIFLSLIAALLLNFLPTANWPGMPDWVALVLCFWSVREFRRVGMGWAFIMGLLMDVADGAVLGQHCFSYVLLAYASAALSRRLLWFPLIQQALQVMPLLFAAQLVQALMRLAVGADFPGWGYFIAPFVATLLWIPATFILLLPQYQPVEQDPDRPI
;
A
#
# COMPACT_ATOMS: atom_id res chain seq x y z
N MET A 1 -26.66 15.90 33.63
CA MET A 1 -25.49 15.99 32.71
C MET A 1 -24.90 14.60 32.62
N GLN A 2 -25.05 13.91 31.47
CA GLN A 2 -24.48 12.58 31.29
C GLN A 2 -23.02 12.70 30.84
N PRO A 3 -22.04 12.14 31.56
CA PRO A 3 -20.66 12.13 31.10
C PRO A 3 -20.55 11.11 29.95
N THR A 4 -20.44 11.60 28.73
CA THR A 4 -20.07 10.78 27.58
C THR A 4 -18.56 10.55 27.61
N PHE A 5 -18.13 9.42 28.18
CA PHE A 5 -16.77 8.92 28.04
C PHE A 5 -16.53 8.42 26.60
N SER A 6 -16.53 9.35 25.63
CA SER A 6 -15.97 9.06 24.32
C SER A 6 -14.46 9.05 24.47
N SER A 7 -13.89 7.86 24.61
CA SER A 7 -12.45 7.65 24.46
C SER A 7 -12.05 8.11 23.07
N SER A 8 -11.62 9.37 22.95
CA SER A 8 -10.86 9.83 21.79
C SER A 8 -9.56 9.04 21.78
N ARG A 9 -9.57 7.88 21.11
CA ARG A 9 -8.34 7.20 20.69
C ARG A 9 -7.68 8.10 19.66
N ILE A 10 -6.89 9.03 20.14
CA ILE A 10 -6.02 9.85 19.31
C ILE A 10 -4.99 8.88 18.72
N LEU A 11 -5.08 8.63 17.42
CA LEU A 11 -4.07 7.85 16.71
C LEU A 11 -2.74 8.58 16.84
N LEU A 12 -1.74 7.89 17.40
CA LEU A 12 -0.41 8.46 17.55
C LEU A 12 0.21 8.74 16.16
N PRO A 13 1.04 9.79 16.03
CA PRO A 13 1.73 10.06 14.79
C PRO A 13 2.62 8.87 14.43
N VAL A 14 2.54 8.45 13.16
CA VAL A 14 3.33 7.32 12.66
C VAL A 14 4.82 7.63 12.81
N ARG A 15 5.58 6.65 13.31
CA ARG A 15 7.05 6.74 13.34
C ARG A 15 7.60 6.50 11.93
N PRO A 16 8.43 7.40 11.34
CA PRO A 16 8.95 7.24 9.98
C PRO A 16 9.68 5.92 9.75
N TRP A 17 10.40 5.42 10.76
CA TRP A 17 11.08 4.13 10.73
C TRP A 17 10.13 2.95 10.44
N PHE A 18 8.91 2.98 10.98
CA PHE A 18 7.94 1.90 10.77
C PHE A 18 7.47 1.84 9.30
N ILE A 19 7.29 3.00 8.67
CA ILE A 19 6.98 3.10 7.24
C ILE A 19 8.09 2.43 6.43
N PHE A 20 9.34 2.82 6.69
CA PHE A 20 10.50 2.27 6.01
C PHE A 20 10.61 0.75 6.19
N LEU A 21 10.44 0.26 7.43
CA LEU A 21 10.44 -1.18 7.72
C LEU A 21 9.34 -1.91 6.96
N SER A 22 8.12 -1.35 6.88
CA SER A 22 7.02 -1.95 6.14
C SER A 22 7.26 -2.00 4.63
N LEU A 23 7.93 -0.98 4.06
CA LEU A 23 8.31 -0.97 2.64
C LEU A 23 9.40 -2.01 2.34
N ILE A 24 10.41 -2.12 3.21
CA ILE A 24 11.42 -3.19 3.11
C ILE A 24 10.77 -4.57 3.23
N ALA A 25 9.87 -4.76 4.20
CA ALA A 25 9.18 -6.03 4.37
C ALA A 25 8.36 -6.40 3.12
N ALA A 26 7.65 -5.43 2.53
CA ALA A 26 6.92 -5.63 1.29
C ALA A 26 7.84 -6.03 0.12
N LEU A 27 9.00 -5.39 0.01
CA LEU A 27 10.00 -5.69 -1.01
C LEU A 27 10.58 -7.10 -0.83
N LEU A 28 10.92 -7.49 0.40
CA LEU A 28 11.38 -8.85 0.72
C LEU A 28 10.30 -9.91 0.43
N LEU A 29 9.03 -9.62 0.70
CA LEU A 29 7.92 -10.54 0.39
C LEU A 29 7.77 -10.77 -1.11
N ASN A 30 7.97 -9.73 -1.93
CA ASN A 30 7.96 -9.87 -3.38
C ASN A 30 9.20 -10.61 -3.92
N PHE A 31 10.32 -10.65 -3.19
CA PHE A 31 11.49 -11.46 -3.56
C PHE A 31 11.37 -12.94 -3.19
N LEU A 32 10.37 -13.30 -2.36
CA LEU A 32 10.15 -14.71 -2.06
C LEU A 32 9.71 -15.46 -3.32
N PRO A 33 10.16 -16.72 -3.52
CA PRO A 33 9.79 -17.52 -4.70
C PRO A 33 8.28 -17.76 -4.82
N THR A 34 7.52 -17.48 -3.76
CA THR A 34 6.06 -17.48 -3.74
C THR A 34 5.42 -16.33 -4.54
N ALA A 35 6.19 -15.28 -4.89
CA ALA A 35 5.70 -14.17 -5.71
C ALA A 35 5.32 -14.59 -7.15
N ASN A 36 5.93 -15.67 -7.65
CA ASN A 36 5.64 -16.21 -8.98
C ASN A 36 4.35 -17.06 -9.02
N TRP A 37 3.66 -17.24 -7.90
CA TRP A 37 2.44 -18.05 -7.87
C TRP A 37 1.28 -17.27 -8.47
N PRO A 38 0.43 -17.92 -9.31
CA PRO A 38 -0.73 -17.27 -9.89
C PRO A 38 -1.68 -16.80 -8.78
N GLY A 39 -1.85 -15.47 -8.67
CA GLY A 39 -2.70 -14.83 -7.67
C GLY A 39 -1.96 -14.23 -6.47
N MET A 40 -0.63 -14.34 -6.38
CA MET A 40 0.11 -13.59 -5.38
C MET A 40 0.04 -12.08 -5.70
N PRO A 41 -0.40 -11.23 -4.75
CA PRO A 41 -0.48 -9.79 -4.97
C PRO A 41 0.91 -9.16 -4.99
N ASP A 42 1.01 -8.02 -5.65
CA ASP A 42 2.17 -7.15 -5.50
C ASP A 42 2.14 -6.47 -4.12
N TRP A 43 2.96 -6.98 -3.20
CA TRP A 43 3.05 -6.47 -1.83
C TRP A 43 3.52 -5.03 -1.77
N VAL A 44 4.47 -4.65 -2.62
CA VAL A 44 5.00 -3.28 -2.69
C VAL A 44 3.92 -2.32 -3.20
N ALA A 45 3.18 -2.69 -4.24
CA ALA A 45 2.06 -1.88 -4.72
C ALA A 45 1.00 -1.66 -3.62
N LEU A 46 0.64 -2.73 -2.88
CA LEU A 46 -0.32 -2.65 -1.79
C LEU A 46 0.14 -1.70 -0.68
N VAL A 47 1.38 -1.87 -0.20
CA VAL A 47 1.93 -1.07 0.90
C VAL A 47 2.18 0.37 0.48
N LEU A 48 2.67 0.61 -0.74
CA LEU A 48 2.80 1.96 -1.30
C LEU A 48 1.43 2.64 -1.41
N CYS A 49 0.43 1.97 -1.97
CA CYS A 49 -0.93 2.51 -2.06
C CYS A 49 -1.45 2.88 -0.67
N PHE A 50 -1.30 1.99 0.31
CA PHE A 50 -1.72 2.23 1.69
C PHE A 50 -1.10 3.49 2.29
N TRP A 51 0.23 3.63 2.22
CA TRP A 51 0.92 4.77 2.79
C TRP A 51 0.67 6.05 2.00
N SER A 52 0.53 5.99 0.67
CA SER A 52 0.18 7.15 -0.14
C SER A 52 -1.25 7.66 0.14
N VAL A 53 -2.18 6.78 0.52
CA VAL A 53 -3.53 7.19 0.96
C VAL A 53 -3.50 7.83 2.35
N ARG A 54 -2.78 7.25 3.31
CA ARG A 54 -2.83 7.72 4.72
C ARG A 54 -1.85 8.84 5.05
N GLU A 55 -0.65 8.77 4.50
CA GLU A 55 0.47 9.64 4.85
C GLU A 55 1.21 10.11 3.58
N PHE A 56 0.45 10.74 2.67
CA PHE A 56 0.97 11.26 1.40
C PHE A 56 2.21 12.16 1.56
N ARG A 57 2.30 12.93 2.65
CA ARG A 57 3.44 13.82 2.92
C ARG A 57 4.74 13.08 3.16
N ARG A 58 4.71 11.82 3.58
CA ARG A 58 5.91 11.00 3.84
C ARG A 58 6.17 9.99 2.74
N VAL A 59 5.12 9.37 2.19
CA VAL A 59 5.23 8.37 1.10
C VAL A 59 4.51 8.88 -0.14
N GLY A 60 5.22 9.69 -0.91
CA GLY A 60 4.78 10.19 -2.21
C GLY A 60 5.47 9.47 -3.38
N MET A 61 5.48 10.14 -4.54
CA MET A 61 6.03 9.59 -5.79
C MET A 61 7.51 9.21 -5.71
N GLY A 62 8.32 9.94 -4.92
CA GLY A 62 9.76 9.66 -4.81
C GLY A 62 10.05 8.28 -4.21
N TRP A 63 9.30 7.86 -3.19
CA TRP A 63 9.41 6.50 -2.64
C TRP A 63 8.92 5.44 -3.61
N ALA A 64 7.84 5.72 -4.33
CA ALA A 64 7.32 4.83 -5.36
C ALA A 64 8.31 4.61 -6.51
N PHE A 65 9.01 5.67 -6.92
CA PHE A 65 10.09 5.62 -7.92
C PHE A 65 11.25 4.74 -7.43
N ILE A 66 11.76 4.98 -6.22
CA ILE A 66 12.87 4.18 -5.65
C ILE A 66 12.49 2.71 -5.55
N MET A 67 11.31 2.41 -4.99
CA MET A 67 10.84 1.03 -4.82
C MET A 67 10.63 0.34 -6.16
N GLY A 68 10.10 1.05 -7.16
CA GLY A 68 9.91 0.49 -8.50
C GLY A 68 11.24 0.23 -9.21
N LEU A 69 12.23 1.10 -9.04
CA LEU A 69 13.58 0.86 -9.59
C LEU A 69 14.26 -0.35 -8.94
N LEU A 70 14.09 -0.54 -7.62
CA LEU A 70 14.58 -1.73 -6.93
C LEU A 70 13.90 -3.01 -7.45
N MET A 71 12.60 -2.94 -7.74
CA MET A 71 11.88 -4.07 -8.34
C MET A 71 12.34 -4.38 -9.76
N ASP A 72 12.48 -3.35 -10.61
CA ASP A 72 12.96 -3.54 -11.97
C ASP A 72 14.34 -4.24 -11.98
N VAL A 73 15.22 -3.90 -11.04
CA VAL A 73 16.54 -4.54 -10.88
C VAL A 73 16.42 -5.98 -10.38
N ALA A 74 15.52 -6.26 -9.45
CA ALA A 74 15.38 -7.58 -8.83
C ALA A 74 14.73 -8.61 -9.76
N ASP A 75 13.69 -8.21 -10.50
CA ASP A 75 12.99 -9.08 -11.44
C ASP A 75 13.75 -9.23 -12.77
N GLY A 76 14.87 -8.51 -12.95
CA GLY A 76 15.58 -8.42 -14.23
C GLY A 76 14.69 -7.85 -15.34
N ALA A 77 13.66 -7.08 -14.94
CA ALA A 77 12.70 -6.50 -15.85
C ALA A 77 13.29 -5.27 -16.56
N VAL A 78 12.54 -4.76 -17.54
CA VAL A 78 12.93 -3.53 -18.22
C VAL A 78 12.90 -2.39 -17.20
N LEU A 79 14.04 -1.72 -17.02
CA LEU A 79 14.16 -0.54 -16.17
C LEU A 79 13.07 0.48 -16.55
N GLY A 80 12.14 0.72 -15.62
CA GLY A 80 11.02 1.63 -15.82
C GLY A 80 9.64 1.00 -15.68
N GLN A 81 9.48 -0.32 -15.77
CA GLN A 81 8.16 -0.97 -15.73
C GLN A 81 7.46 -0.79 -14.37
N HIS A 82 8.10 -1.25 -13.29
CA HIS A 82 7.57 -1.11 -11.94
C HIS A 82 7.64 0.33 -11.48
N CYS A 83 8.73 1.02 -11.82
CA CYS A 83 8.91 2.44 -11.52
C CYS A 83 7.74 3.31 -12.00
N PHE A 84 7.37 3.22 -13.28
CA PHE A 84 6.30 4.04 -13.85
C PHE A 84 4.93 3.68 -13.26
N SER A 85 4.65 2.38 -13.13
CA SER A 85 3.40 1.90 -12.54
C SER A 85 3.22 2.38 -11.10
N TYR A 86 4.25 2.26 -10.26
CA TYR A 86 4.16 2.66 -8.85
C TYR A 86 4.05 4.17 -8.69
N VAL A 87 4.73 4.96 -9.52
CA VAL A 87 4.60 6.43 -9.48
C VAL A 87 3.17 6.85 -9.81
N LEU A 88 2.56 6.26 -10.85
CA LEU A 88 1.16 6.52 -11.20
C LEU A 88 0.22 6.08 -10.08
N LEU A 89 0.45 4.90 -9.48
CA LEU A 89 -0.32 4.40 -8.36
C LEU A 89 -0.24 5.35 -7.16
N ALA A 90 0.95 5.81 -6.80
CA ALA A 90 1.17 6.73 -5.69
C ALA A 90 0.50 8.08 -5.95
N TYR A 91 0.59 8.60 -7.17
CA TYR A 91 -0.10 9.84 -7.56
C TYR A 91 -1.63 9.70 -7.46
N ALA A 92 -2.20 8.66 -8.04
CA ALA A 92 -3.65 8.45 -8.04
C ALA A 92 -4.18 8.18 -6.62
N SER A 93 -3.45 7.39 -5.83
CA SER A 93 -3.75 7.13 -4.42
C SER A 93 -3.71 8.41 -3.58
N ALA A 94 -2.72 9.27 -3.81
CA ALA A 94 -2.62 10.57 -3.16
C ALA A 94 -3.76 11.52 -3.55
N ALA A 95 -4.12 11.58 -4.83
CA ALA A 95 -5.20 12.42 -5.31
C ALA A 95 -6.57 12.01 -4.71
N LEU A 96 -6.78 10.71 -4.54
CA LEU A 96 -8.02 10.14 -3.99
C LEU A 96 -7.97 9.95 -2.46
N SER A 97 -6.84 10.19 -1.81
CA SER A 97 -6.61 9.96 -0.37
C SER A 97 -7.73 10.50 0.53
N ARG A 98 -8.06 11.78 0.36
CA ARG A 98 -9.11 12.46 1.15
C ARG A 98 -10.47 11.82 0.98
N ARG A 99 -10.80 11.39 -0.24
CA ARG A 99 -12.08 10.74 -0.57
C ARG A 99 -12.12 9.32 -0.01
N LEU A 100 -11.05 8.56 -0.16
CA LEU A 100 -10.92 7.20 0.36
C LEU A 100 -11.12 7.17 1.87
N LEU A 101 -10.45 8.06 2.61
CA LEU A 101 -10.50 8.08 4.07
C LEU A 101 -11.89 8.45 4.64
N TRP A 102 -12.79 9.02 3.85
CA TRP A 102 -14.17 9.30 4.27
C TRP A 102 -15.07 8.05 4.28
N PHE A 103 -14.72 7.02 3.53
CA PHE A 103 -15.53 5.80 3.43
C PHE A 103 -15.18 4.80 4.53
N PRO A 104 -16.13 3.92 4.93
CA PRO A 104 -15.83 2.82 5.84
C PRO A 104 -14.86 1.82 5.20
N LEU A 105 -14.14 1.05 6.02
CA LEU A 105 -13.03 0.19 5.59
C LEU A 105 -13.35 -0.75 4.40
N ILE A 106 -14.56 -1.32 4.37
CA ILE A 106 -14.99 -2.22 3.28
C ILE A 106 -15.15 -1.44 1.96
N GLN A 107 -15.70 -0.23 2.01
CA GLN A 107 -15.84 0.62 0.83
C GLN A 107 -14.49 1.22 0.39
N GLN A 108 -13.56 1.42 1.32
CA GLN A 108 -12.17 1.76 0.98
C GLN A 108 -11.53 0.66 0.13
N ALA A 109 -11.65 -0.60 0.55
CA ALA A 109 -11.09 -1.73 -0.20
C ALA A 109 -11.64 -1.76 -1.64
N LEU A 110 -12.96 -1.61 -1.81
CA LEU A 110 -13.59 -1.56 -3.14
C LEU A 110 -13.06 -0.43 -4.03
N GLN A 111 -12.70 0.72 -3.45
CA GLN A 111 -12.13 1.85 -4.20
C GLN A 111 -10.63 1.72 -4.48
N VAL A 112 -9.91 0.93 -3.67
CA VAL A 112 -8.50 0.59 -3.90
C VAL A 112 -8.33 -0.43 -5.02
N MET A 113 -9.32 -1.31 -5.21
CA MET A 113 -9.30 -2.30 -6.29
C MET A 113 -8.99 -1.71 -7.68
N PRO A 114 -9.69 -0.69 -8.20
CA PRO A 114 -9.37 -0.11 -9.51
C PRO A 114 -7.99 0.56 -9.55
N LEU A 115 -7.47 1.08 -8.43
CA LEU A 115 -6.13 1.65 -8.35
C LEU A 115 -5.06 0.56 -8.56
N LEU A 116 -5.18 -0.55 -7.82
CA LEU A 116 -4.24 -1.68 -7.93
C LEU A 116 -4.36 -2.37 -9.29
N PHE A 117 -5.59 -2.53 -9.80
CA PHE A 117 -5.82 -3.08 -11.13
C PHE A 117 -5.19 -2.20 -12.22
N ALA A 118 -5.34 -0.88 -12.13
CA ALA A 118 -4.74 0.05 -13.07
C ALA A 118 -3.21 0.00 -13.03
N ALA A 119 -2.60 -0.06 -11.84
CA ALA A 119 -1.15 -0.20 -11.70
C ALA A 119 -0.65 -1.48 -12.38
N GLN A 120 -1.35 -2.59 -12.17
CA GLN A 120 -0.99 -3.87 -12.77
C GLN A 120 -1.22 -3.90 -14.29
N LEU A 121 -2.28 -3.24 -14.78
CA LEU A 121 -2.52 -3.05 -16.20
C LEU A 121 -1.40 -2.25 -16.85
N VAL A 122 -0.92 -1.18 -16.21
CA VAL A 122 0.22 -0.39 -16.69
C VAL A 122 1.48 -1.25 -16.78
N GLN A 123 1.76 -2.09 -15.79
CA GLN A 123 2.91 -3.02 -15.85
C GLN A 123 2.78 -3.99 -17.03
N ALA A 124 1.60 -4.58 -17.23
CA ALA A 124 1.36 -5.49 -18.36
C ALA A 124 1.51 -4.78 -19.72
N LEU A 125 1.01 -3.55 -19.84
CA LEU A 125 1.14 -2.76 -21.07
C LEU A 125 2.60 -2.40 -21.36
N MET A 126 3.36 -2.00 -20.34
CA MET A 126 4.80 -1.71 -20.49
C MET A 126 5.58 -2.98 -20.88
N ARG A 127 5.27 -4.12 -20.26
CA ARG A 127 5.85 -5.41 -20.63
C ARG A 127 5.62 -5.75 -22.10
N LEU A 128 4.36 -5.64 -22.56
CA LEU A 128 3.98 -5.90 -23.95
C LEU A 128 4.60 -4.90 -24.93
N ALA A 129 4.73 -3.63 -24.53
CA ALA A 129 5.32 -2.58 -25.36
C ALA A 129 6.82 -2.84 -25.67
N VAL A 130 7.51 -3.56 -24.79
CA VAL A 130 8.93 -3.96 -24.99
C VAL A 130 9.03 -5.31 -25.73
N GLY A 131 7.89 -5.88 -26.15
CA GLY A 131 7.86 -7.13 -26.91
C GLY A 131 8.07 -8.39 -26.07
N ALA A 132 7.94 -8.29 -24.74
CA ALA A 132 7.93 -9.47 -23.87
C ALA A 132 6.58 -10.20 -23.95
N ASP A 133 6.59 -11.48 -23.55
CA ASP A 133 5.40 -12.32 -23.63
C ASP A 133 4.21 -11.77 -22.82
N PHE A 134 3.01 -12.23 -23.13
CA PHE A 134 1.85 -11.94 -22.29
C PHE A 134 1.91 -12.77 -20.99
N PRO A 135 1.79 -12.16 -19.79
CA PRO A 135 1.88 -12.89 -18.52
C PRO A 135 0.69 -13.83 -18.25
N GLY A 136 -0.35 -13.80 -19.09
CA GLY A 136 -1.55 -14.62 -18.96
C GLY A 136 -2.67 -13.92 -18.18
N TRP A 137 -3.90 -14.43 -18.34
CA TRP A 137 -5.08 -13.86 -17.65
C TRP A 137 -5.03 -14.01 -16.14
N GLY A 138 -4.32 -15.03 -15.63
CA GLY A 138 -4.12 -15.26 -14.19
C GLY A 138 -3.36 -14.12 -13.50
N TYR A 139 -2.59 -13.33 -14.24
CA TYR A 139 -1.90 -12.14 -13.73
C TYR A 139 -2.90 -11.15 -13.10
N PHE A 140 -4.06 -10.96 -13.72
CA PHE A 140 -5.09 -10.01 -13.28
C PHE A 140 -5.90 -10.49 -12.07
N ILE A 141 -5.61 -11.66 -11.51
CA ILE A 141 -6.23 -12.13 -10.25
C ILE A 141 -5.57 -11.44 -9.04
N ALA A 142 -4.29 -11.11 -9.15
CA ALA A 142 -3.50 -10.48 -8.09
C ALA A 142 -4.08 -9.18 -7.49
N PRO A 143 -4.66 -8.23 -8.24
CA PRO A 143 -5.24 -7.01 -7.66
C PRO A 143 -6.50 -7.31 -6.84
N PHE A 144 -7.26 -8.36 -7.17
CA PHE A 144 -8.42 -8.78 -6.37
C PHE A 144 -7.98 -9.36 -5.02
N VAL A 145 -6.92 -10.17 -5.02
CA VAL A 145 -6.31 -10.68 -3.79
C VAL A 145 -5.72 -9.54 -2.96
N ALA A 146 -5.01 -8.61 -3.59
CA ALA A 146 -4.47 -7.42 -2.93
C ALA A 146 -5.57 -6.56 -2.30
N THR A 147 -6.72 -6.43 -2.97
CA THR A 147 -7.90 -5.73 -2.45
C THR A 147 -8.46 -6.41 -1.21
N LEU A 148 -8.56 -7.74 -1.22
CA LEU A 148 -9.02 -8.51 -0.06
C LEU A 148 -8.06 -8.32 1.13
N LEU A 149 -6.76 -8.25 0.84
CA LEU A 149 -5.70 -8.02 1.83
C LEU A 149 -5.64 -6.58 2.35
N TRP A 150 -6.39 -5.65 1.77
CA TRP A 150 -6.45 -4.27 2.26
C TRP A 150 -6.96 -4.19 3.72
N ILE A 151 -7.94 -5.01 4.08
CA ILE A 151 -8.52 -5.06 5.43
C ILE A 151 -7.47 -5.51 6.45
N PRO A 152 -6.83 -6.69 6.33
CA PRO A 152 -5.80 -7.11 7.27
C PRO A 152 -4.57 -6.18 7.23
N ALA A 153 -4.17 -5.69 6.06
CA ALA A 153 -3.07 -4.72 5.95
C ALA A 153 -3.37 -3.44 6.74
N THR A 154 -4.61 -2.96 6.72
CA THR A 154 -5.01 -1.81 7.53
C THR A 154 -4.84 -2.08 9.01
N PHE A 155 -5.25 -3.24 9.52
CA PHE A 155 -5.04 -3.56 10.93
C PHE A 155 -3.55 -3.64 11.26
N ILE A 156 -2.77 -4.39 10.48
CA ILE A 156 -1.34 -4.62 10.72
C ILE A 156 -0.53 -3.32 10.68
N LEU A 157 -0.74 -2.48 9.65
CA LEU A 157 0.01 -1.25 9.47
C LEU A 157 -0.42 -0.13 10.44
N LEU A 158 -1.62 -0.24 11.01
CA LEU A 158 -2.09 0.64 12.09
C LEU A 158 -1.80 0.10 13.50
N LEU A 159 -1.33 -1.15 13.67
CA LEU A 159 -1.01 -1.73 14.98
C LEU A 159 -0.16 -0.79 15.87
N PRO A 160 0.89 -0.13 15.36
CA PRO A 160 1.69 0.78 16.19
C PRO A 160 0.94 2.03 16.63
N GLN A 161 -0.12 2.43 15.93
CA GLN A 161 -0.93 3.61 16.25
C GLN A 161 -2.00 3.31 17.30
N TYR A 162 -2.32 2.02 17.53
CA TYR A 162 -3.30 1.59 18.54
C TYR A 162 -2.71 1.45 19.94
N GLN A 163 -1.49 1.93 20.18
CA GLN A 163 -0.92 1.91 21.54
C GLN A 163 -1.81 2.73 22.48
N PRO A 164 -2.29 2.12 23.59
CA PRO A 164 -3.05 2.87 24.59
C PRO A 164 -2.17 3.99 25.13
N VAL A 165 -2.73 5.20 25.17
CA VAL A 165 -2.12 6.31 25.91
C VAL A 165 -1.96 5.82 27.35
N GLU A 166 -0.73 5.66 27.83
CA GLU A 166 -0.47 5.39 29.25
C GLU A 166 -1.17 6.49 30.05
N GLN A 167 -2.14 6.11 30.88
CA GLN A 167 -2.73 7.03 31.84
C GLN A 167 -1.61 7.42 32.80
N ASP A 168 -1.17 8.67 32.68
CA ASP A 168 -0.25 9.29 33.63
C ASP A 168 -0.89 9.21 35.04
N PRO A 169 -0.34 8.40 35.96
CA PRO A 169 -0.89 8.25 37.30
C PRO A 169 -0.82 9.55 38.11
N ASP A 170 -0.01 10.52 37.67
CA ASP A 170 0.20 11.80 38.34
C ASP A 170 -0.68 12.93 37.79
N ARG A 171 -1.63 12.66 36.90
CA ARG A 171 -2.54 13.70 36.38
C ARG A 171 -3.55 14.11 37.47
N PRO A 172 -3.48 15.35 38.02
CA PRO A 172 -4.48 15.81 38.95
C PRO A 172 -5.80 16.03 38.20
N ILE A 173 -6.88 15.48 38.75
CA ILE A 173 -8.26 15.66 38.29
C ILE A 173 -8.78 17.07 38.52
#